data_AF-A0A1F4S8M1-F1
#
_entry.id   AF-A0A1F4S8M1-F1
#
_cell.length_a   1.000
_cell.length_b   1.000
_cell.length_c   1.000
_cell.angle_alpha   90.00
_cell.angle_beta   90.00
_cell.angle_gamma   90.00
#
_symmetry.space_group_name_H-M   'P 1'
#
loop_
_entity.id
_entity.type
_entity.pdbx_description
1 polymer ?
#
loop_
_entity_poly.entity_id
_entity_poly.type
_entity_poly.pdbx_seq_one_letter_code
_entity_poly.pdbx_strand_id
1 'polypeptide(L)'
;MIHEREHLLSLHNEFQAHFQHIKSDTILKKEFERIMIEFSWKSSKIEGNIYSLLDTEVLIKDNKKAEGRTEEETRMILNHKNAFDFK
;
A
#
# COMPACT_ATOMS: atom_id res chain seq x y z
N MET A 1 -1.28 27.76 2.52
CA MET A 1 -0.60 27.24 3.72
C MET A 1 -1.53 26.97 4.90
N ILE A 2 -2.29 27.94 5.45
CA ILE A 2 -3.25 27.66 6.57
C ILE A 2 -4.47 26.85 6.08
N HIS A 3 -5.10 27.27 4.99
CA HIS A 3 -6.26 26.57 4.39
C HIS A 3 -5.97 25.13 3.96
N GLU A 4 -4.77 24.87 3.42
CA GLU A 4 -4.35 23.52 3.02
C GLU A 4 -4.11 22.60 4.22
N ARG A 5 -3.55 23.16 5.31
CA ARG A 5 -3.39 22.42 6.57
C ARG A 5 -4.75 22.03 7.16
N GLU A 6 -5.71 22.95 7.18
CA GLU A 6 -7.06 22.65 7.68
C GLU A 6 -7.79 21.62 6.80
N HIS A 7 -7.63 21.71 5.48
CA HIS A 7 -8.15 20.72 4.54
C HIS A 7 -7.56 19.33 4.80
N LEU A 8 -6.24 19.23 4.94
CA LEU A 8 -5.56 17.95 5.24
C LEU A 8 -5.98 17.38 6.60
N LEU A 9 -6.15 18.24 7.62
CA LEU A 9 -6.65 17.82 8.94
C LEU A 9 -8.09 17.31 8.86
N SER A 10 -8.94 17.94 8.05
CA SER A 10 -10.31 17.48 7.81
C SER A 10 -10.32 16.08 7.20
N LEU A 11 -9.56 15.86 6.11
CA LEU A 11 -9.45 14.52 5.50
C LEU A 11 -8.89 13.49 6.46
N HIS A 12 -7.91 13.88 7.29
CA HIS A 12 -7.34 13.00 8.29
C HIS A 12 -8.37 12.55 9.32
N ASN A 13 -9.19 13.48 9.83
CA ASN A 13 -10.24 13.17 10.79
C ASN A 13 -11.34 12.27 10.19
N GLU A 14 -11.72 12.54 8.93
CA GLU A 14 -12.69 11.73 8.19
C GLU A 14 -12.16 10.30 7.95
N PHE A 15 -10.89 10.18 7.56
CA PHE A 15 -10.19 8.91 7.48
C PHE A 15 -10.21 8.17 8.83
N GLN A 16 -9.81 8.83 9.93
CA GLN A 16 -9.83 8.18 11.25
C GLN A 16 -11.23 7.70 11.65
N ALA A 17 -12.27 8.51 11.41
CA ALA A 17 -13.66 8.15 11.74
C ALA A 17 -14.13 6.89 11.01
N HIS A 18 -13.68 6.67 9.76
CA HIS A 18 -14.00 5.47 9.00
C HIS A 18 -13.39 4.20 9.62
N PHE A 19 -12.19 4.30 10.21
CA PHE A 19 -11.50 3.16 10.84
C PHE A 19 -11.91 2.91 12.29
N GLN A 20 -12.53 3.88 12.99
CA GLN A 20 -12.99 3.74 14.38
C GLN A 20 -14.02 2.60 14.59
N HIS A 21 -14.72 2.18 13.54
CA HIS A 21 -15.71 1.10 13.61
C HIS A 21 -15.09 -0.30 13.50
N ILE A 22 -13.81 -0.41 13.08
CA ILE A 22 -13.11 -1.69 12.96
C ILE A 22 -12.60 -2.11 14.34
N LYS A 23 -13.44 -2.81 15.10
CA LYS A 23 -13.11 -3.30 16.46
C LYS A 23 -12.35 -4.63 16.49
N SER A 24 -12.23 -5.31 15.36
CA SER A 24 -11.57 -6.62 15.27
C SER A 24 -10.14 -6.47 14.78
N ASP A 25 -9.18 -6.93 15.58
CA ASP A 25 -7.76 -6.97 15.21
C ASP A 25 -7.51 -7.79 13.93
N THR A 26 -8.32 -8.82 13.68
CA THR A 26 -8.24 -9.62 12.46
C THR A 26 -8.62 -8.81 11.22
N ILE A 27 -9.69 -8.02 11.31
CA ILE A 27 -10.13 -7.14 10.21
C ILE A 27 -9.09 -6.04 10.01
N LEU A 28 -8.60 -5.43 11.10
CA LEU A 28 -7.59 -4.39 11.03
C LEU A 28 -6.30 -4.88 10.35
N LYS A 29 -5.81 -6.07 10.69
CA LYS A 29 -4.64 -6.67 10.04
C LYS A 29 -4.87 -6.91 8.55
N LYS A 30 -6.06 -7.40 8.14
CA LYS A 30 -6.40 -7.60 6.73
C LYS A 30 -6.46 -6.29 5.95
N GLU A 31 -7.06 -5.25 6.51
CA GLU A 31 -7.11 -3.93 5.87
C GLU A 31 -5.72 -3.31 5.77
N PHE A 32 -4.87 -3.47 6.79
CA PHE A 32 -3.50 -3.00 6.74
C PHE A 32 -2.69 -3.70 5.64
N GLU A 33 -2.83 -5.02 5.52
CA GLU A 33 -2.21 -5.80 4.44
C GLU A 33 -2.69 -5.33 3.06
N ARG A 34 -3.99 -5.14 2.90
CA ARG A 34 -4.59 -4.62 1.65
C ARG A 34 -4.03 -3.24 1.28
N ILE A 35 -3.98 -2.31 2.23
CA ILE A 35 -3.44 -0.96 2.01
C ILE A 35 -1.96 -1.02 1.65
N MET A 36 -1.18 -1.86 2.33
CA MET A 36 0.24 -2.06 2.04
C MET A 36 0.47 -2.58 0.61
N ILE A 37 -0.34 -3.55 0.16
CA ILE A 37 -0.30 -4.08 -1.21
C ILE A 37 -0.67 -2.97 -2.22
N GLU A 38 -1.80 -2.29 -2.00
CA GLU A 38 -2.26 -1.21 -2.88
C GLU A 38 -1.23 -0.09 -2.98
N PHE A 39 -0.66 0.33 -1.84
CA PHE A 39 0.35 1.38 -1.78
C PHE A 39 1.62 1.00 -2.55
N SER A 40 2.12 -0.22 -2.33
CA SER A 40 3.32 -0.72 -2.99
C SER A 40 3.14 -0.75 -4.51
N TRP A 41 2.00 -1.29 -4.97
CA TRP A 41 1.65 -1.33 -6.39
C TRP A 41 1.52 0.06 -7.01
N LYS A 42 0.73 0.96 -6.40
CA LYS A 42 0.44 2.29 -6.98
C LYS A 42 1.68 3.17 -7.05
N SER A 43 2.54 3.11 -6.02
CA SER A 43 3.80 3.87 -5.99
C SER A 43 4.73 3.40 -7.10
N SER A 44 4.97 2.10 -7.21
CA SER A 44 5.78 1.54 -8.30
C SER A 44 5.17 1.82 -9.68
N LYS A 45 3.84 1.81 -9.82
CA LYS A 45 3.17 2.09 -11.08
C LYS A 45 3.43 3.52 -11.58
N ILE A 46 3.45 4.50 -10.67
CA ILE A 46 3.80 5.89 -10.98
C ILE A 46 5.26 6.00 -11.46
N GLU A 47 6.15 5.16 -10.91
CA GLU A 47 7.56 5.06 -11.32
C GLU A 47 7.78 4.21 -12.60
N GLY A 48 6.70 3.77 -13.26
CA GLY A 48 6.77 3.06 -14.55
C GLY A 48 6.79 1.53 -14.44
N ASN A 49 6.64 0.97 -13.24
CA ASN A 49 6.59 -0.47 -13.04
C ASN A 49 5.33 -1.08 -13.71
N ILE A 50 5.50 -2.25 -14.31
CA ILE A 50 4.44 -2.94 -15.08
C ILE A 50 3.73 -4.07 -14.32
N TYR A 51 4.09 -4.34 -13.07
CA TYR A 51 3.35 -5.25 -12.21
C TYR A 51 1.85 -4.90 -12.18
N SER A 52 1.01 -5.93 -12.30
CA SER A 52 -0.42 -5.79 -12.04
C SER A 52 -0.70 -5.81 -10.54
N LEU A 53 -1.85 -5.30 -10.11
CA LEU A 53 -2.25 -5.37 -8.70
C LEU A 53 -2.28 -6.82 -8.19
N LEU A 54 -2.76 -7.75 -9.03
CA LEU A 54 -2.80 -9.18 -8.72
C LEU A 54 -1.39 -9.77 -8.57
N ASP A 55 -0.48 -9.46 -9.49
CA ASP A 55 0.92 -9.90 -9.42
C ASP A 55 1.61 -9.36 -8.15
N THR A 56 1.31 -8.11 -7.77
CA THR A 56 1.83 -7.50 -6.55
C THR A 56 1.28 -8.18 -5.31
N GLU A 57 -0.02 -8.50 -5.28
CA GLU A 57 -0.62 -9.27 -4.18
C GLU A 57 0.04 -10.65 -4.04
N VAL A 58 0.21 -11.39 -5.14
CA VAL A 58 0.86 -12.70 -5.16
C VAL A 58 2.33 -12.60 -4.72
N LEU A 59 3.06 -11.58 -5.19
CA LEU A 59 4.44 -11.35 -4.75
C LEU A 59 4.53 -11.09 -3.26
N ILE A 60 3.66 -10.25 -2.70
CA ILE A 60 3.74 -9.85 -1.29
C ILE A 60 3.28 -10.98 -0.34
N LYS A 61 2.23 -11.72 -0.70
CA LYS A 61 1.63 -12.75 0.17
C LYS A 61 2.31 -14.12 0.03
N ASP A 62 2.67 -14.50 -1.20
CA ASP A 62 3.22 -15.83 -1.49
C ASP A 62 4.72 -15.79 -1.80
N ASN A 63 5.34 -14.61 -1.82
CA ASN A 63 6.74 -14.41 -2.22
C ASN A 63 7.04 -14.97 -3.63
N LYS A 64 6.04 -14.92 -4.53
CA LYS A 64 6.11 -15.45 -5.89
C LYS A 64 6.29 -14.32 -6.89
N LYS A 65 7.43 -14.35 -7.59
CA LYS A 65 7.69 -13.44 -8.70
C LYS A 65 6.78 -13.77 -9.88
N ALA A 66 6.20 -12.75 -10.51
CA ALA A 66 5.40 -12.92 -11.71
C ALA A 66 6.30 -13.22 -12.92
N GLU A 67 5.80 -14.05 -13.84
CA GLU A 67 6.54 -14.41 -15.05
C GLU A 67 6.80 -13.18 -15.93
N GLY A 68 7.97 -13.15 -16.56
CA GLY A 68 8.37 -12.06 -17.46
C GLY A 68 8.70 -10.73 -16.78
N ARG A 69 8.73 -10.65 -15.45
CA ARG A 69 9.14 -9.45 -14.71
C ARG A 69 10.63 -9.40 -14.45
N THR A 70 11.19 -8.21 -14.43
CA THR A 70 12.61 -8.01 -14.12
C THR A 70 12.87 -8.09 -12.61
N GLU A 71 14.12 -8.32 -12.22
CA GLU A 71 14.53 -8.23 -10.82
C GLU A 71 14.35 -6.81 -10.29
N GLU A 72 14.66 -5.78 -11.09
CA GLU A 72 14.45 -4.38 -10.73
C GLU A 72 12.98 -4.06 -10.43
N GLU A 73 12.05 -4.51 -11.28
CA GLU A 73 10.61 -4.31 -11.06
C GLU A 73 10.13 -5.00 -9.78
N THR A 74 10.58 -6.25 -9.57
CA THR A 74 10.25 -7.03 -8.38
C THR A 74 10.78 -6.35 -7.12
N ARG A 75 12.04 -5.93 -7.15
CA ARG A 75 12.73 -5.25 -6.05
C ARG A 75 12.08 -3.90 -5.74
N MET A 76 11.62 -3.16 -6.74
CA MET A 76 10.92 -1.89 -6.53
C MET A 76 9.65 -2.09 -5.70
N ILE A 77 8.80 -3.07 -6.04
CA ILE A 77 7.59 -3.40 -5.27
C ILE A 77 7.95 -3.74 -3.81
N LEU A 78 8.95 -4.60 -3.62
CA LEU A 78 9.41 -4.98 -2.28
C LEU A 78 10.01 -3.81 -1.50
N ASN A 79 10.69 -2.88 -2.17
CA ASN A 79 11.21 -1.67 -1.55
C ASN A 79 10.08 -0.77 -1.03
N HIS A 80 8.99 -0.57 -1.80
CA HIS A 80 7.85 0.21 -1.30
C HIS A 80 7.12 -0.48 -0.15
N LYS A 81 6.96 -1.80 -0.21
CA LYS A 81 6.46 -2.58 0.93
C LYS A 81 7.32 -2.31 2.16
N ASN A 82 8.63 -2.47 2.02
CA ASN A 82 9.56 -2.29 3.13
C ASN A 82 9.54 -0.85 3.66
N ALA A 83 9.41 0.15 2.80
CA ALA A 83 9.29 1.55 3.20
C ALA A 83 7.99 1.83 3.96
N PHE A 84 6.90 1.14 3.61
CA PHE A 84 5.63 1.22 4.33
C PHE A 84 5.72 0.58 5.73
N ASP A 85 6.43 -0.54 5.84
CA ASP A 85 6.66 -1.25 7.11
C ASP A 85 7.69 -0.54 8.01
N PHE A 86 8.55 0.32 7.44
CA PHE A 86 9.57 1.08 8.18
C PHE A 86 8.91 2.24 8.95
N LYS A 87 8.44 1.94 10.16
CA LYS A 87 8.03 2.91 11.19
C LYS A 87 9.04 2.99 12.32
#